data_AF-A0A1I7ZQ82-F1
#
_entry.id   AF-A0A1I7ZQ82-F1
#
_cell.length_a   1.000
_cell.length_b   1.000
_cell.length_c   1.000
_cell.angle_alpha   90.00
_cell.angle_beta   90.00
_cell.angle_gamma   90.00
#
_symmetry.space_group_name_H-M   'P 1'
#
loop_
_entity.id
_entity.type
_entity.pdbx_description
1 polymer ?
#
loop_
_entity_poly.entity_id
_entity_poly.type
_entity_poly.pdbx_seq_one_letter_code
_entity_poly.pdbx_strand_id
1 'polypeptide(L)'
;MQLKEDSEFEYENLCSKYLLKPDDLKDDAFRRQYFNYYQARVEALRGRIHERAKKEIDESIELCHLVGIKPSEKVFVVGTIFKHMKMRPSVLKELAKDDDDQEVALPDPLIADRLVGEEDYLELEDEKQHLAEPHFLKFLSCSSNSKEPSTATSTSPVVSSDSTATKNGVRRTTASTFSK
;
A
#
# COMPACT_ATOMS: atom_id res chain seq x y z
N MET A 1 13.26 15.70 -59.08
CA MET A 1 13.09 14.81 -57.90
C MET A 1 11.66 14.33 -57.92
N GLN A 2 11.42 13.11 -58.40
CA GLN A 2 10.11 12.48 -58.30
C GLN A 2 9.99 11.93 -56.87
N LEU A 3 8.98 12.40 -56.14
CA LEU A 3 8.61 11.84 -54.85
C LEU A 3 8.11 10.42 -55.10
N LYS A 4 8.77 9.44 -54.48
CA LYS A 4 8.38 8.03 -54.52
C LYS A 4 7.02 7.89 -53.85
N GLU A 5 6.13 7.15 -54.52
CA GLU A 5 4.80 6.77 -54.04
C GLU A 5 4.83 6.22 -52.62
N ASP A 6 3.81 6.61 -51.86
CA ASP A 6 3.59 6.27 -50.46
C ASP A 6 3.64 4.76 -50.25
N SER A 7 4.69 4.28 -49.57
CA SER A 7 4.66 2.93 -49.01
C SER A 7 3.58 2.91 -47.94
N GLU A 8 2.45 2.24 -48.19
CA GLU A 8 1.43 2.00 -47.17
C GLU A 8 2.07 1.24 -46.00
N PHE A 9 2.23 1.93 -44.87
CA PHE A 9 2.71 1.33 -43.64
C PHE A 9 1.55 0.59 -42.97
N GLU A 10 1.80 -0.65 -42.54
CA GLU A 10 0.85 -1.41 -41.74
C GLU A 10 0.68 -0.71 -40.37
N TYR A 11 -0.52 -0.19 -40.12
CA TYR A 11 -0.88 0.49 -38.88
C TYR A 11 -1.98 -0.30 -38.16
N GLU A 12 -1.74 -0.63 -36.89
CA GLU A 12 -2.75 -1.22 -36.00
C GLU A 12 -3.00 -0.29 -34.81
N ASN A 13 -4.27 0.00 -34.53
CA ASN A 13 -4.69 0.77 -33.37
C ASN A 13 -5.02 -0.16 -32.18
N LEU A 14 -4.19 -0.14 -31.15
CA LEU A 14 -4.36 -0.92 -29.91
C LEU A 14 -5.08 -0.17 -28.77
N CYS A 15 -5.67 1.00 -29.07
CA CYS A 15 -6.34 1.88 -28.11
C CYS A 15 -7.85 1.62 -27.99
N SER A 16 -8.38 0.57 -28.63
CA SER A 16 -9.82 0.25 -28.64
C SER A 16 -10.43 0.14 -27.24
N LYS A 17 -9.65 -0.29 -26.24
CA LYS A 17 -10.07 -0.38 -24.83
C LYS A 17 -10.28 0.97 -24.12
N TYR A 18 -9.77 2.06 -24.67
CA TYR A 18 -9.90 3.40 -24.09
C TYR A 18 -11.06 4.20 -24.71
N LEU A 19 -11.72 3.66 -25.73
CA LEU A 19 -12.86 4.29 -26.37
C LEU A 19 -14.13 3.96 -25.57
N LEU A 20 -14.89 4.99 -25.20
CA LEU A 20 -16.21 4.82 -24.59
C LEU A 20 -17.18 4.25 -25.64
N LYS A 21 -17.83 3.15 -25.28
CA LYS A 21 -18.81 2.49 -26.13
C LYS A 21 -20.21 3.06 -25.88
N PRO A 22 -21.14 2.90 -26.83
CA PRO A 22 -22.53 3.31 -26.63
C PRO A 22 -23.19 2.67 -25.40
N ASP A 23 -22.77 1.48 -25.01
CA ASP A 23 -23.30 0.80 -23.82
C ASP A 23 -22.77 1.42 -22.51
N ASP A 24 -21.55 1.96 -22.50
CA ASP A 24 -21.02 2.71 -21.34
C ASP A 24 -21.87 3.97 -21.08
N LEU A 25 -22.37 4.59 -22.15
CA LEU A 25 -23.27 5.76 -22.06
C LEU A 25 -24.67 5.37 -21.55
N LYS A 26 -25.16 4.17 -21.89
CA LYS A 26 -26.46 3.66 -21.42
C LYS A 26 -26.42 3.22 -19.96
N ASP A 27 -25.29 2.66 -19.52
CA ASP A 27 -25.13 2.20 -18.14
C ASP A 27 -24.75 3.33 -17.16
N ASP A 28 -25.16 4.56 -17.48
CA ASP A 28 -25.08 5.73 -16.62
C ASP A 28 -23.64 6.01 -16.12
N ALA A 29 -22.63 5.83 -16.98
CA ALA A 29 -21.22 6.06 -16.62
C ALA A 29 -20.97 7.41 -15.92
N PHE A 30 -21.75 8.45 -16.24
CA PHE A 30 -21.66 9.79 -15.63
C PHE A 30 -22.40 9.94 -14.29
N ARG A 31 -23.29 9.01 -13.94
CA ARG A 31 -24.04 9.02 -12.66
C ARG A 31 -23.43 8.10 -11.61
N ARG A 32 -22.48 7.25 -12.00
CA ARG A 32 -21.76 6.37 -11.07
C ARG A 32 -20.88 7.19 -10.13
N GLN A 33 -20.87 6.81 -8.86
CA GLN A 33 -19.93 7.37 -7.90
C GLN A 33 -18.51 6.85 -8.14
N TYR A 34 -17.51 7.68 -7.85
CA TYR A 34 -16.08 7.37 -8.04
C TYR A 34 -15.58 6.18 -7.20
N PHE A 35 -16.30 5.77 -6.16
CA PHE A 35 -15.95 4.60 -5.34
C PHE A 35 -15.70 3.34 -6.18
N ASN A 36 -16.54 3.09 -7.19
CA ASN A 36 -16.44 1.92 -8.06
C ASN A 36 -15.08 1.85 -8.80
N TYR A 37 -14.52 3.01 -9.14
CA TYR A 37 -13.21 3.08 -9.79
C TYR A 37 -12.08 2.66 -8.85
N TYR A 38 -12.11 3.11 -7.60
CA TYR A 38 -11.10 2.73 -6.60
C TYR A 38 -11.21 1.25 -6.21
N GLN A 39 -12.42 0.74 -6.07
CA GLN A 39 -12.65 -0.69 -5.81
C GLN A 39 -12.05 -1.55 -6.93
N ALA A 40 -12.39 -1.27 -8.19
CA ALA A 40 -11.87 -2.02 -9.34
C ALA A 40 -10.33 -1.98 -9.42
N ARG A 41 -9.70 -0.86 -9.03
CA ARG A 41 -8.23 -0.74 -8.99
C ARG A 41 -7.61 -1.64 -7.94
N VAL A 42 -8.17 -1.66 -6.72
CA VAL A 42 -7.66 -2.51 -5.65
C VAL A 42 -7.82 -3.98 -6.05
N GLU A 43 -8.99 -4.38 -6.51
CA GLU A 43 -9.27 -5.76 -6.96
C GLU A 43 -8.32 -6.21 -8.06
N ALA A 44 -8.08 -5.38 -9.07
CA ALA A 44 -7.18 -5.70 -10.19
C ALA A 44 -5.71 -5.84 -9.78
N LEU A 45 -5.28 -5.14 -8.72
CA LEU A 45 -3.88 -5.11 -8.28
C LEU A 45 -3.59 -6.05 -7.10
N ARG A 46 -4.59 -6.39 -6.30
CA ARG A 46 -4.45 -7.13 -5.04
C ARG A 46 -3.70 -8.44 -5.22
N GLY A 47 -4.10 -9.26 -6.20
CA GLY A 47 -3.46 -10.55 -6.48
C GLY A 47 -1.99 -10.39 -6.88
N ARG A 48 -1.70 -9.45 -7.79
CA ARG A 48 -0.33 -9.18 -8.25
C ARG A 48 0.59 -8.70 -7.13
N ILE A 49 0.08 -7.85 -6.23
CA ILE A 49 0.83 -7.37 -5.08
C ILE A 49 1.10 -8.52 -4.11
N HIS A 50 0.11 -9.36 -3.83
CA HIS A 50 0.25 -10.50 -2.92
C HIS A 50 1.24 -11.54 -3.44
N GLU A 51 1.16 -11.92 -4.72
CA GLU A 51 2.12 -12.84 -5.33
C GLU A 51 3.55 -12.32 -5.26
N ARG A 52 3.72 -11.01 -5.43
CA ARG A 52 5.04 -10.39 -5.36
C ARG A 52 5.55 -10.32 -3.93
N ALA A 53 4.69 -10.00 -2.97
CA ALA A 53 5.02 -10.05 -1.55
C ALA A 53 5.44 -11.45 -1.09
N LYS A 54 4.75 -12.49 -1.56
CA LYS A 54 5.14 -13.90 -1.29
C LYS A 54 6.55 -14.24 -1.79
N LYS A 55 6.97 -13.64 -2.90
CA LYS A 55 8.29 -13.87 -3.51
C LYS A 55 9.40 -13.02 -2.90
N GLU A 56 9.10 -11.77 -2.55
CA GLU A 56 10.12 -10.79 -2.13
C GLU A 56 10.24 -10.64 -0.61
N ILE A 57 9.19 -10.95 0.15
CA ILE A 57 9.14 -10.77 1.60
C ILE A 57 9.16 -12.13 2.30
N ASP A 58 8.08 -12.91 2.17
CA ASP A 58 7.93 -14.22 2.81
C ASP A 58 6.80 -15.03 2.14
N GLU A 59 7.03 -16.31 1.83
CA GLU A 59 6.04 -17.18 1.16
C GLU A 59 4.76 -17.42 1.97
N SER A 60 4.87 -17.35 3.31
CA SER A 60 3.76 -17.54 4.25
C SER A 60 2.93 -16.27 4.50
N ILE A 61 3.24 -15.15 3.83
CA ILE A 61 2.54 -13.89 4.03
C ILE A 61 1.07 -13.99 3.56
N GLU A 62 0.16 -13.66 4.46
CA GLU A 62 -1.27 -13.65 4.17
C GLU A 62 -1.82 -12.23 4.22
N LEU A 63 -2.79 -11.96 3.34
CA LEU A 63 -3.47 -10.67 3.30
C LEU A 63 -4.37 -10.53 4.53
N CYS A 64 -4.24 -9.42 5.23
CA CYS A 64 -5.21 -9.03 6.26
C CYS A 64 -5.91 -7.72 5.88
N HIS A 65 -7.05 -7.51 6.51
CA HIS A 65 -7.76 -6.23 6.50
C HIS A 65 -7.34 -5.38 7.68
N LEU A 66 -7.52 -4.06 7.57
CA LEU A 66 -7.24 -3.15 8.69
C LEU A 66 -8.12 -3.43 9.92
N VAL A 67 -9.33 -3.94 9.69
CA VAL A 67 -10.29 -4.26 10.74
C VAL A 67 -9.78 -5.41 11.61
N GLY A 68 -9.66 -5.16 12.91
CA GLY A 68 -9.36 -6.20 13.91
C GLY A 68 -7.88 -6.50 14.09
N ILE A 69 -6.98 -5.68 13.51
CA ILE A 69 -5.54 -5.76 13.77
C ILE A 69 -5.26 -5.54 15.26
N LYS A 70 -4.43 -6.41 15.83
CA LYS A 70 -3.96 -6.26 17.21
C LYS A 70 -2.71 -5.38 17.27
N PRO A 71 -2.57 -4.55 18.31
CA PRO A 71 -1.33 -3.83 18.54
C PRO A 71 -0.13 -4.79 18.59
N SER A 72 1.01 -4.37 18.03
CA SER A 72 2.27 -5.10 18.03
C SER A 72 2.32 -6.39 17.18
N GLU A 73 1.31 -6.66 16.36
CA GLU A 73 1.32 -7.75 15.38
C GLU A 73 1.89 -7.27 14.03
N LYS A 74 2.74 -8.08 13.39
CA LYS A 74 3.20 -7.82 12.03
C LYS A 74 2.15 -8.33 11.05
N VAL A 75 1.65 -7.45 10.21
CA VAL A 75 0.58 -7.75 9.27
C VAL A 75 0.89 -7.22 7.87
N PHE A 76 0.26 -7.81 6.86
CA PHE A 76 0.38 -7.38 5.47
C PHE A 76 -0.97 -6.93 4.94
N VAL A 77 -1.05 -5.64 4.59
CA VAL A 77 -2.29 -4.98 4.17
C VAL A 77 -2.10 -4.42 2.78
N VAL A 78 -3.11 -4.57 1.94
CA VAL A 78 -3.18 -3.96 0.61
C VAL A 78 -4.37 -3.02 0.59
N GLY A 79 -4.12 -1.77 0.23
CA GLY A 79 -5.12 -0.73 0.18
C GLY A 79 -4.72 0.40 -0.76
N THR A 80 -5.43 1.52 -0.69
CA THR A 80 -5.16 2.73 -1.45
C THR A 80 -4.38 3.71 -0.59
N ILE A 81 -3.32 4.28 -1.13
CA ILE A 81 -2.60 5.38 -0.47
C ILE A 81 -3.32 6.69 -0.79
N PHE A 82 -3.76 7.40 0.23
CA PHE A 82 -4.31 8.74 0.12
C PHE A 82 -3.31 9.75 0.68
N LYS A 83 -3.06 10.83 -0.06
CA LYS A 83 -2.22 11.93 0.42
C LYS A 83 -3.12 13.11 0.81
N HIS A 84 -3.11 13.44 2.09
CA HIS A 84 -3.70 14.69 2.57
C HIS A 84 -2.74 15.83 2.30
N MET A 85 -3.27 16.87 1.65
CA MET A 85 -2.49 18.02 1.21
C MET A 85 -3.21 19.28 1.70
N LYS A 86 -2.57 20.04 2.59
CA LYS A 86 -3.19 21.24 3.19
C LYS A 86 -3.56 22.29 2.14
N MET A 87 -2.70 22.43 1.13
CA MET A 87 -2.84 23.39 0.03
C MET A 87 -3.75 22.90 -1.09
N ARG A 88 -4.32 21.69 -1.00
CA ARG A 88 -5.24 21.19 -2.02
C ARG A 88 -6.50 22.07 -2.07
N PRO A 89 -6.88 22.58 -3.26
CA PRO A 89 -8.11 23.34 -3.40
C PRO A 89 -9.32 22.47 -3.06
N SER A 90 -10.32 23.09 -2.44
CA SER A 90 -11.52 22.42 -1.97
C SER A 90 -12.74 23.24 -2.35
N VAL A 91 -13.61 22.64 -3.17
CA VAL A 91 -14.88 23.25 -3.59
C VAL A 91 -15.74 23.60 -2.37
N LEU A 92 -15.74 22.76 -1.33
CA LEU A 92 -16.51 23.06 -0.11
C LEU A 92 -15.96 24.27 0.66
N LYS A 93 -14.63 24.44 0.71
CA LYS A 93 -14.01 25.62 1.35
C LYS A 93 -14.23 26.89 0.53
N GLU A 94 -14.42 26.77 -0.78
CA GLU A 94 -14.73 27.89 -1.67
C GLU A 94 -16.18 28.33 -1.44
N LEU A 95 -17.13 27.39 -1.54
CA LEU A 95 -18.56 27.66 -1.29
C LEU A 95 -18.82 28.26 0.10
N ALA A 96 -18.14 27.75 1.14
CA ALA A 96 -18.30 28.28 2.50
C ALA A 96 -17.82 29.74 2.66
N LYS A 97 -16.96 30.25 1.77
CA LYS A 97 -16.53 31.66 1.79
C LYS A 97 -17.53 32.57 1.07
N ASP A 98 -18.19 32.05 0.04
CA ASP A 98 -19.21 32.77 -0.73
C ASP A 98 -20.49 33.00 0.10
N ASP A 99 -20.80 32.09 1.04
CA ASP A 99 -21.95 32.22 1.96
C ASP A 99 -21.75 33.34 3.02
N ASP A 100 -20.52 33.83 3.24
CA ASP A 100 -20.16 34.86 4.23
C ASP A 100 -20.15 36.31 3.65
N ASP A 101 -20.97 36.60 2.62
CA ASP A 101 -21.10 37.92 1.95
C ASP A 101 -19.82 38.45 1.25
N GLN A 102 -18.80 37.62 1.02
CA GLN A 102 -17.65 37.99 0.18
C GLN A 102 -17.94 37.66 -1.28
N GLU A 103 -17.84 38.67 -2.16
CA GLU A 103 -17.97 38.56 -3.62
C GLU A 103 -17.23 37.31 -4.14
N VAL A 104 -17.89 36.57 -5.05
CA VAL A 104 -17.38 35.40 -5.79
C VAL A 104 -15.94 35.66 -6.23
N ALA A 105 -14.99 35.20 -5.42
CA ALA A 105 -13.59 35.41 -5.68
C ALA A 105 -13.21 34.41 -6.76
N LEU A 106 -12.89 34.91 -7.96
CA LEU A 106 -12.30 34.08 -9.01
C LEU A 106 -11.17 33.23 -8.41
N PRO A 107 -11.08 31.94 -8.74
CA PRO A 107 -10.09 31.05 -8.13
C PRO A 107 -8.70 31.66 -8.26
N ASP A 108 -8.04 31.81 -7.13
CA ASP A 108 -6.77 32.54 -7.01
C ASP A 108 -5.74 31.95 -8.00
N PRO A 109 -5.28 32.71 -9.01
CA PRO A 109 -4.42 32.19 -10.08
C PRO A 109 -3.03 31.73 -9.59
N LEU A 110 -2.71 31.91 -8.30
CA LEU A 110 -1.39 31.69 -7.71
C LEU A 110 -1.21 30.39 -6.91
N ILE A 111 -2.23 29.52 -6.79
CA ILE A 111 -2.10 28.26 -6.03
C ILE A 111 -1.16 27.23 -6.73
N ALA A 112 -0.81 27.47 -8.00
CA ALA A 112 -0.32 26.44 -8.91
C ALA A 112 1.14 25.98 -8.73
N ASP A 113 2.01 26.75 -8.06
CA ASP A 113 3.45 26.42 -8.15
C ASP A 113 3.86 25.26 -7.23
N ARG A 114 3.23 25.10 -6.05
CA ARG A 114 3.50 23.99 -5.11
C ARG A 114 2.28 23.65 -4.25
N LEU A 115 1.60 22.55 -4.60
CA LEU A 115 0.52 21.96 -3.76
C LEU A 115 1.06 21.12 -2.58
N VAL A 116 2.37 20.89 -2.54
CA VAL A 116 3.03 20.06 -1.53
C VAL A 116 3.48 20.93 -0.36
N GLY A 117 3.04 20.60 0.85
CA GLY A 117 3.45 21.25 2.08
C GLY A 117 4.15 20.29 3.06
N GLU A 118 4.81 20.85 4.08
CA GLU A 118 5.44 20.08 5.17
C GLU A 118 4.42 19.42 6.10
N GLU A 119 3.18 19.93 6.12
CA GLU A 119 2.06 19.39 6.88
C GLU A 119 1.30 18.28 6.14
N ASP A 120 1.72 17.92 4.92
CA ASP A 120 1.11 16.82 4.16
C ASP A 120 1.42 15.47 4.82
N TYR A 121 0.46 14.56 4.83
CA TYR A 121 0.64 13.20 5.35
C TYR A 121 -0.04 12.16 4.48
N LEU A 122 0.35 10.90 4.68
CA LEU A 122 -0.20 9.75 3.97
C LEU A 122 -1.13 8.96 4.87
N GLU A 123 -2.19 8.46 4.28
CA GLU A 123 -3.10 7.49 4.87
C GLU A 123 -3.14 6.25 4.00
N LEU A 124 -3.31 5.10 4.64
CA LEU A 124 -3.63 3.85 3.97
C LEU A 124 -5.11 3.53 4.19
N GLU A 125 -5.87 3.46 3.11
CA GLU A 125 -7.28 3.12 3.12
C GLU A 125 -7.49 1.67 2.64
N ASP A 126 -8.14 0.86 3.47
CA ASP A 126 -8.70 -0.45 3.11
C ASP A 126 -10.22 -0.30 2.94
N GLU A 127 -10.91 -1.35 2.48
CA GLU A 127 -12.35 -1.33 2.14
C GLU A 127 -13.28 -0.80 3.26
N LYS A 128 -12.85 -0.91 4.53
CA LYS A 128 -13.69 -0.62 5.69
C LYS A 128 -13.11 0.44 6.64
N GLN A 129 -11.82 0.72 6.55
CA GLN A 129 -11.11 1.56 7.50
C GLN A 129 -9.94 2.28 6.82
N HIS A 130 -9.55 3.41 7.39
CA HIS A 130 -8.33 4.12 7.02
C HIS A 130 -7.41 4.22 8.23
N LEU A 131 -6.10 4.17 7.97
CA LEU A 131 -5.07 4.40 8.95
C LEU A 131 -4.30 5.66 8.57
N ALA A 132 -4.44 6.69 9.40
CA ALA A 132 -3.69 7.93 9.30
C ALA A 132 -2.50 7.89 10.26
N GLU A 133 -1.29 7.90 9.72
CA GLU A 133 -0.08 7.96 10.53
C GLU A 133 0.84 9.07 9.98
N PRO A 134 1.11 10.13 10.74
CA PRO A 134 2.02 11.21 10.32
C PRO A 134 3.46 10.72 10.09
N HIS A 135 3.78 9.47 10.46
CA HIS A 135 5.09 8.86 10.26
C HIS A 135 5.09 7.58 9.40
N PHE A 136 4.10 7.40 8.52
CA PHE A 136 3.99 6.24 7.60
C PHE A 136 5.30 5.90 6.83
N LEU A 137 6.15 6.91 6.56
CA LEU A 137 7.45 6.74 5.90
C LEU A 137 8.49 5.89 6.68
N LYS A 138 8.30 5.66 7.99
CA LYS A 138 9.19 4.78 8.77
C LYS A 138 8.98 3.29 8.44
N PHE A 139 7.84 2.91 7.86
CA PHE A 139 7.56 1.53 7.46
C PHE A 139 8.21 1.14 6.13
N LEU A 140 8.41 2.09 5.21
CA LEU A 140 9.01 1.81 3.89
C LEU A 140 10.55 1.74 3.90
N SER A 141 11.22 2.27 4.93
CA SER A 141 12.69 2.27 4.99
C SER A 141 13.30 1.04 5.67
N CYS A 142 12.50 0.11 6.18
CA CYS A 142 12.99 -1.09 6.85
C CYS A 142 13.12 -2.27 5.87
N SER A 143 13.90 -2.10 4.79
CA SER A 143 14.29 -3.21 3.90
C SER A 143 15.71 -3.09 3.31
N SER A 144 16.51 -2.11 3.75
CA SER A 144 17.93 -2.07 3.43
C SER A 144 18.76 -2.16 4.70
N ASN A 145 18.85 -3.37 5.27
CA ASN A 145 20.02 -3.80 6.04
C ASN A 145 20.02 -5.32 6.17
N SER A 146 20.45 -5.99 5.10
CA SER A 146 20.91 -7.38 5.18
C SER A 146 22.44 -7.42 5.15
N LYS A 147 23.00 -7.77 6.31
CA LYS A 147 24.29 -8.45 6.55
C LYS A 147 25.59 -7.65 6.36
N GLU A 148 26.11 -7.13 7.48
CA GLU A 148 27.56 -7.22 7.74
C GLU A 148 27.86 -8.57 8.42
N PRO A 149 28.81 -9.39 7.93
CA PRO A 149 29.30 -10.53 8.67
C PRO A 149 30.44 -10.09 9.60
N SER A 150 30.15 -10.05 10.90
CA SER A 150 31.16 -9.88 11.94
C SER A 150 31.90 -11.19 12.23
N THR A 151 33.20 -11.03 12.47
CA THR A 151 34.13 -11.89 13.22
C THR A 151 34.71 -13.14 12.53
N ALA A 152 35.95 -12.96 12.07
CA ALA A 152 37.00 -13.96 12.15
C ALA A 152 37.32 -14.29 13.62
N THR A 153 37.51 -15.57 13.94
CA THR A 153 38.37 -15.99 15.05
C THR A 153 39.06 -17.29 14.68
N SER A 154 40.39 -17.26 14.74
CA SER A 154 41.31 -18.34 14.42
C SER A 154 41.54 -19.26 15.63
N THR A 155 41.91 -20.51 15.31
CA THR A 155 42.80 -21.43 16.05
C THR A 155 42.34 -22.05 17.39
N SER A 156 42.04 -23.36 17.34
CA SER A 156 42.20 -24.39 18.39
C SER A 156 43.72 -24.73 18.60
N PRO A 157 44.20 -25.59 19.55
CA PRO A 157 43.53 -26.76 20.14
C PRO A 157 43.93 -27.23 21.59
N VAL A 158 43.41 -28.41 21.97
CA VAL A 158 43.88 -29.47 22.91
C VAL A 158 43.49 -29.40 24.42
N VAL A 159 42.69 -30.37 24.88
CA VAL A 159 43.01 -31.52 25.79
C VAL A 159 41.76 -32.02 26.54
N SER A 160 41.62 -33.34 26.54
CA SER A 160 40.60 -34.25 27.07
C SER A 160 40.42 -34.29 28.61
N SER A 161 39.25 -34.70 29.10
CA SER A 161 39.05 -35.94 29.90
C SER A 161 37.62 -36.15 30.44
N ASP A 162 37.21 -37.42 30.34
CA ASP A 162 36.14 -38.20 30.98
C ASP A 162 35.38 -37.67 32.22
N SER A 163 34.07 -37.95 32.30
CA SER A 163 33.54 -39.08 33.10
C SER A 163 31.99 -39.09 33.25
N THR A 164 31.42 -40.22 32.85
CA THR A 164 30.30 -41.03 33.43
C THR A 164 29.10 -40.43 34.20
N ALA A 165 27.90 -40.84 33.76
CA ALA A 165 26.74 -41.39 34.51
C ALA A 165 26.05 -40.50 35.59
N THR A 166 24.72 -40.45 35.80
CA THR A 166 23.69 -41.50 35.82
C THR A 166 22.30 -40.88 36.07
N LYS A 167 21.25 -41.48 35.49
CA LYS A 167 19.91 -41.81 36.04
C LYS A 167 18.90 -40.76 36.58
N ASN A 168 17.65 -41.02 36.15
CA ASN A 168 16.35 -40.85 36.82
C ASN A 168 15.80 -39.40 36.89
N GLY A 169 14.53 -39.09 36.62
CA GLY A 169 13.34 -39.90 36.39
C GLY A 169 12.11 -39.08 36.82
N VAL A 170 10.94 -39.53 36.38
CA VAL A 170 9.59 -39.25 36.94
C VAL A 170 8.80 -38.07 36.36
N ARG A 171 7.75 -38.49 35.63
CA ARG A 171 6.54 -37.76 35.23
C ARG A 171 5.79 -37.16 36.42
N ARG A 172 5.10 -36.03 36.20
CA ARG A 172 3.70 -35.91 36.64
C ARG A 172 2.92 -34.83 35.86
N THR A 173 1.84 -35.31 35.26
CA THR A 173 0.67 -34.59 34.75
C THR A 173 -0.13 -33.93 35.88
N THR A 174 -0.83 -32.83 35.61
CA THR A 174 -2.29 -32.71 35.79
C THR A 174 -2.81 -31.40 35.21
N ALA A 175 -3.94 -31.52 34.51
CA ALA A 175 -4.75 -30.45 33.97
C ALA A 175 -5.59 -29.78 35.07
N SER A 176 -5.94 -28.50 34.86
CA SER A 176 -6.98 -27.80 35.62
C SER A 176 -7.79 -26.93 34.66
N THR A 177 -8.95 -27.46 34.28
CA THR A 177 -10.09 -26.74 33.73
C THR A 177 -10.65 -25.74 34.75
N PHE A 178 -11.03 -24.54 34.31
CA PHE A 178 -12.09 -23.79 34.98
C PHE A 178 -12.88 -22.95 33.97
N SER A 179 -14.17 -23.26 33.86
CA SER A 179 -15.19 -22.46 33.18
C SER A 179 -15.79 -21.47 34.17
N LYS A 180 -16.08 -20.27 33.70
CA LYS A 180 -17.41 -19.64 33.75
C LYS A 180 -17.43 -18.44 32.82
#